data_AF-A0A944VXS1-F1
#
_entry.id   AF-A0A944VXS1-F1
#
_cell.length_a   1.000
_cell.length_b   1.000
_cell.length_c   1.000
_cell.angle_alpha   90.00
_cell.angle_beta   90.00
_cell.angle_gamma   90.00
#
_symmetry.space_group_name_H-M   'P 1'
#
loop_
_entity.id
_entity.type
_entity.pdbx_description
1 polymer ?
#
loop_
_entity_poly.entity_id
_entity_poly.type
_entity_poly.pdbx_seq_one_letter_code
_entity_poly.pdbx_strand_id
1 'polypeptide(L)'
;MKEKLLTIIALLLLSGIFIFLDSAIHYHFFLHLAAIPLEIILAVIVVEHFLERKEKANKKHQLYLIKSYLFRSEMKNLFVCNLISLKSPEISVSKIRSMALKELKDCRSNMGDLTYKSPLHLEKVIQEYVKAKDVFQFFLNWAIEHKIEAIFEDMIYILHFIQDVTLFNEQNLDKLFIDEAKSKPELLKKTSSVVRNGVIKFMDYMVELKQNDPTLLDNLLSDYEISSSILHAEHIGDKHLVSCISLEAH
;
A
#
# COMPACT_ATOMS: atom_id res chain seq x y z
N MET A 1 -25.06 -2.05 -15.60
CA MET A 1 -25.64 -0.78 -15.10
C MET A 1 -26.93 -0.39 -15.83
N LYS A 2 -26.96 -0.40 -17.17
CA LYS A 2 -28.16 -0.09 -17.97
C LYS A 2 -29.36 -1.00 -17.70
N GLU A 3 -29.16 -2.31 -17.62
CA GLU A 3 -30.24 -3.29 -17.38
C GLU A 3 -30.84 -3.19 -15.97
N LYS A 4 -30.00 -2.91 -14.95
CA LYS A 4 -30.45 -2.66 -13.58
C LYS A 4 -31.30 -1.40 -13.48
N LEU A 5 -30.84 -0.31 -14.10
CA LEU A 5 -31.58 0.96 -14.16
C LEU A 5 -32.93 0.76 -14.87
N LEU A 6 -32.95 0.00 -15.97
CA LEU A 6 -34.18 -0.34 -16.68
C LEU A 6 -35.16 -1.12 -15.80
N THR A 7 -34.67 -2.07 -15.00
CA THR A 7 -35.48 -2.88 -14.07
C THR A 7 -36.07 -2.02 -12.94
N ILE A 8 -35.28 -1.12 -12.36
CA ILE A 8 -35.76 -0.18 -11.33
C ILE A 8 -36.82 0.76 -11.90
N ILE A 9 -36.59 1.31 -13.09
CA ILE A 9 -37.57 2.18 -13.78
C ILE A 9 -38.85 1.40 -14.08
N ALA A 10 -38.75 0.17 -14.57
CA ALA A 10 -39.92 -0.66 -14.87
C ALA A 10 -40.75 -0.96 -13.60
N LEU A 11 -40.10 -1.28 -12.48
CA LEU A 11 -40.78 -1.54 -11.20
C LEU A 11 -41.42 -0.27 -10.61
N LEU A 12 -40.78 0.90 -10.76
CA LEU A 12 -41.37 2.18 -10.36
C LEU A 12 -42.58 2.55 -11.23
N LEU A 13 -42.50 2.34 -12.55
CA LEU A 13 -43.63 2.55 -13.46
C LEU A 13 -44.78 1.60 -13.13
N LEU A 14 -44.49 0.34 -12.85
CA LEU A 14 -45.49 -0.66 -12.45
C LEU A 14 -46.19 -0.26 -11.14
N SER A 15 -45.42 0.18 -10.13
CA SER A 15 -45.98 0.74 -8.90
C SER A 15 -46.84 1.97 -9.17
N GLY A 16 -46.40 2.88 -10.05
CA GLY A 16 -47.15 4.07 -10.42
C GLY A 16 -48.48 3.75 -11.11
N ILE A 17 -48.51 2.73 -11.97
CA ILE A 17 -49.74 2.24 -12.62
C ILE A 17 -50.72 1.72 -11.55
N PHE A 18 -50.25 0.95 -10.57
CA PHE A 18 -51.11 0.45 -9.51
C PHE A 18 -51.65 1.56 -8.59
N ILE A 19 -50.84 2.58 -8.28
CA ILE A 19 -51.30 3.76 -7.52
C ILE A 19 -52.35 4.54 -8.33
N PHE A 20 -52.15 4.70 -9.64
CA PHE A 20 -53.12 5.37 -10.51
C PHE A 20 -54.46 4.60 -10.57
N LEU A 21 -54.40 3.27 -10.71
CA LEU A 21 -55.59 2.41 -10.72
C LEU A 21 -56.34 2.46 -9.37
N ASP A 22 -55.62 2.50 -8.25
CA ASP A 22 -56.21 2.70 -6.93
C ASP A 22 -56.94 4.05 -6.84
N SER A 23 -56.31 5.13 -7.31
CA SER A 23 -56.92 6.47 -7.34
C SER A 23 -58.15 6.57 -8.24
N ALA A 24 -58.23 5.76 -9.30
CA ALA A 24 -59.33 5.79 -10.27
C ALA A 24 -60.49 4.88 -9.88
N ILE A 25 -60.22 3.74 -9.22
CA ILE A 25 -61.20 2.68 -8.95
C ILE A 25 -61.55 2.58 -7.45
N HIS A 26 -60.78 3.25 -6.57
CA HIS A 26 -60.92 3.25 -5.11
C HIS A 26 -60.92 1.85 -4.48
N TYR A 27 -60.19 0.91 -5.09
CA TYR A 27 -60.10 -0.46 -4.63
C TYR A 27 -58.73 -0.71 -3.98
N HIS A 28 -58.72 -0.70 -2.64
CA HIS A 28 -57.54 -0.70 -1.77
C HIS A 28 -56.51 -1.83 -2.02
N PHE A 29 -56.91 -2.87 -2.75
CA PHE A 29 -56.03 -3.96 -3.22
C PHE A 29 -54.87 -3.45 -4.10
N PHE A 30 -55.11 -2.45 -4.95
CA PHE A 30 -54.08 -1.94 -5.86
C PHE A 30 -52.96 -1.20 -5.13
N LEU A 31 -53.26 -0.58 -3.99
CA LEU A 31 -52.24 0.02 -3.12
C LEU A 31 -51.30 -1.05 -2.51
N HIS A 32 -51.83 -2.21 -2.11
CA HIS A 32 -51.00 -3.35 -1.69
C HIS A 32 -50.15 -3.90 -2.84
N LEU A 33 -50.74 -3.96 -4.05
CA LEU A 33 -50.03 -4.43 -5.24
C LEU A 33 -48.92 -3.45 -5.67
N ALA A 34 -49.09 -2.14 -5.43
CA ALA A 34 -48.06 -1.12 -5.62
C ALA A 34 -46.90 -1.24 -4.63
N ALA A 35 -47.18 -1.66 -3.39
CA ALA A 35 -46.15 -1.83 -2.36
C ALA A 35 -45.14 -2.94 -2.71
N ILE A 36 -45.58 -4.03 -3.36
CA ILE A 36 -44.73 -5.18 -3.68
C ILE A 36 -43.52 -4.79 -4.57
N PRO A 37 -43.68 -4.10 -5.72
CA PRO A 37 -42.54 -3.60 -6.50
C PRO A 37 -41.62 -2.67 -5.72
N LEU A 38 -42.17 -1.81 -4.85
CA LEU A 38 -41.38 -0.88 -4.03
C LEU A 38 -40.54 -1.62 -2.98
N GLU A 39 -41.10 -2.62 -2.31
CA GLU A 39 -40.39 -3.49 -1.37
C GLU A 39 -39.26 -4.25 -2.05
N ILE A 40 -39.47 -4.74 -3.27
CA ILE A 40 -38.43 -5.41 -4.06
C ILE A 40 -37.27 -4.45 -4.37
N ILE A 41 -37.56 -3.22 -4.81
CA ILE A 41 -36.53 -2.19 -5.06
C ILE A 41 -35.75 -1.91 -3.78
N LEU A 42 -36.44 -1.72 -2.66
CA LEU A 42 -35.82 -1.45 -1.36
C LEU A 42 -34.91 -2.60 -0.94
N ALA A 43 -35.38 -3.85 -1.04
CA ALA A 43 -34.61 -5.04 -0.71
C ALA A 43 -33.34 -5.16 -1.56
N VAL A 44 -33.43 -4.95 -2.88
CA VAL A 44 -32.26 -4.97 -3.78
C VAL A 44 -31.24 -3.92 -3.39
N ILE A 45 -31.66 -2.67 -3.15
CA ILE A 45 -30.75 -1.57 -2.76
C ILE A 45 -30.06 -1.88 -1.43
N VAL A 46 -30.82 -2.34 -0.43
CA VAL A 46 -30.27 -2.66 0.90
C VAL A 46 -29.30 -3.83 0.83
N VAL A 47 -29.64 -4.89 0.11
CA VAL A 47 -28.78 -6.06 -0.06
C VAL A 47 -27.51 -5.71 -0.83
N GLU A 48 -27.60 -4.96 -1.93
CA GLU A 48 -26.44 -4.50 -2.69
C GLU A 48 -25.50 -3.67 -1.81
N HIS A 49 -26.03 -2.67 -1.11
CA HIS A 49 -25.22 -1.83 -0.21
C HIS A 49 -24.57 -2.63 0.93
N PHE A 50 -25.28 -3.61 1.48
CA PHE A 50 -24.74 -4.50 2.51
C PHE A 50 -23.63 -5.40 1.95
N LEU A 51 -23.83 -5.99 0.78
CA LEU A 51 -22.84 -6.83 0.10
C LEU A 51 -21.60 -6.03 -0.26
N GLU A 52 -21.74 -4.81 -0.79
CA GLU A 52 -20.61 -3.93 -1.08
C GLU A 52 -19.82 -3.58 0.18
N ARG A 53 -20.51 -3.29 1.29
CA ARG A 53 -19.84 -3.01 2.58
C ARG A 53 -19.09 -4.23 3.10
N LYS A 54 -19.71 -5.41 3.03
CA LYS A 54 -19.09 -6.67 3.45
C LYS A 54 -17.88 -7.01 2.57
N GLU A 55 -18.00 -6.84 1.26
CA GLU A 55 -16.90 -7.05 0.31
C GLU A 55 -15.74 -6.08 0.58
N LYS A 56 -16.03 -4.79 0.79
CA LYS A 56 -15.01 -3.79 1.17
C LYS A 56 -14.34 -4.15 2.50
N ALA A 57 -15.10 -4.59 3.49
CA ALA A 57 -14.56 -5.03 4.78
C ALA A 57 -13.66 -6.27 4.64
N ASN A 58 -14.10 -7.26 3.87
CA ASN A 58 -13.33 -8.47 3.59
C ASN A 58 -12.03 -8.16 2.84
N LYS A 59 -12.08 -7.35 1.78
CA LYS A 59 -10.89 -6.90 1.04
C LYS A 59 -9.90 -6.16 1.95
N LYS A 60 -10.41 -5.28 2.83
CA LYS A 60 -9.58 -4.57 3.80
C LYS A 60 -8.91 -5.53 4.79
N HIS A 61 -9.64 -6.53 5.27
CA HIS A 61 -9.09 -7.53 6.18
C HIS A 61 -8.03 -8.42 5.50
N GLN A 62 -8.28 -8.87 4.27
CA GLN A 62 -7.29 -9.62 3.48
C GLN A 62 -6.03 -8.79 3.25
N LEU A 63 -6.17 -7.52 2.87
CA LEU A 63 -5.03 -6.61 2.71
C LEU A 63 -4.24 -6.44 4.01
N TYR A 64 -4.94 -6.34 5.16
CA TYR A 64 -4.29 -6.28 6.46
C TYR A 64 -3.43 -7.52 6.74
N LEU A 65 -3.96 -8.72 6.48
CA LEU A 65 -3.21 -9.97 6.67
C LEU A 65 -2.00 -10.06 5.74
N ILE A 66 -2.16 -9.70 4.47
CA ILE A 66 -1.08 -9.65 3.47
C ILE A 66 0.02 -8.68 3.90
N LYS A 67 -0.35 -7.45 4.29
CA LYS A 67 0.60 -6.45 4.80
C LYS A 67 1.34 -6.99 6.03
N SER A 68 0.62 -7.59 6.97
CA SER A 68 1.20 -8.15 8.19
C SER A 68 2.26 -9.21 7.91
N TYR A 69 2.00 -10.09 6.94
CA TYR A 69 2.97 -11.07 6.49
C TYR A 69 4.18 -10.40 5.79
N LEU A 70 3.93 -9.56 4.78
CA LEU A 70 4.98 -9.01 3.93
C LEU A 70 5.93 -8.05 4.65
N PHE A 71 5.39 -7.18 5.53
CA PHE A 71 6.24 -6.28 6.32
C PHE A 71 7.11 -7.03 7.32
N ARG A 72 6.64 -8.17 7.84
CA ARG A 72 7.40 -8.97 8.82
C ARG A 72 8.47 -9.87 8.16
N SER A 73 8.30 -10.21 6.89
CA SER A 73 9.16 -11.13 6.13
C SER A 73 9.86 -10.44 4.96
N GLU A 74 9.23 -10.44 3.79
CA GLU A 74 9.84 -10.08 2.50
C GLU A 74 10.32 -8.62 2.42
N MET A 75 9.61 -7.68 3.05
CA MET A 75 9.97 -6.25 3.03
C MET A 75 10.83 -5.83 4.22
N LYS A 76 11.13 -6.75 5.15
CA LYS A 76 11.82 -6.40 6.40
C LYS A 76 13.18 -5.77 6.13
N ASN A 77 13.99 -6.39 5.27
CA ASN A 77 15.33 -5.91 4.95
C ASN A 77 15.31 -4.52 4.31
N LEU A 78 14.36 -4.27 3.40
CA LEU A 78 14.14 -2.96 2.80
C LEU A 78 13.94 -1.88 3.84
N PHE A 79 13.02 -2.09 4.79
CA PHE A 79 12.72 -1.07 5.79
C PHE A 79 13.79 -0.96 6.89
N VAL A 80 14.40 -2.07 7.31
CA VAL A 80 15.55 -2.04 8.24
C VAL A 80 16.72 -1.29 7.62
N CYS A 81 17.08 -1.60 6.37
CA CYS A 81 18.15 -0.92 5.64
C CYS A 81 17.85 0.58 5.50
N ASN A 82 16.61 0.92 5.16
CA ASN A 82 16.18 2.31 5.00
C ASN A 82 16.28 3.09 6.32
N LEU A 83 15.74 2.56 7.42
CA LEU A 83 15.80 3.19 8.74
C LEU A 83 17.24 3.37 9.25
N ILE A 84 18.11 2.37 9.06
CA ILE A 84 19.53 2.48 9.45
C ILE A 84 20.28 3.50 8.57
N SER A 85 19.89 3.63 7.31
CA SER A 85 20.55 4.51 6.33
C SER A 85 20.13 5.98 6.43
N LEU A 86 19.00 6.25 7.07
CA LEU A 86 18.47 7.60 7.28
C LEU A 86 19.35 8.43 8.22
N LYS A 87 19.54 9.71 7.86
CA LYS A 87 20.18 10.73 8.69
C LYS A 87 19.14 11.68 9.27
N SER A 88 18.19 12.14 8.45
CA SER A 88 17.07 12.97 8.89
C SER A 88 15.81 12.64 8.08
N PRO A 89 14.63 12.54 8.71
CA PRO A 89 14.41 12.61 10.16
C PRO A 89 15.03 11.41 10.89
N GLU A 90 15.50 11.62 12.11
CA GLU A 90 16.05 10.55 12.95
C GLU A 90 14.92 9.65 13.45
N ILE A 91 14.63 8.59 12.70
CA ILE A 91 13.60 7.59 13.00
C ILE A 91 14.30 6.24 13.12
N SER A 92 14.23 5.64 14.30
CA SER A 92 14.71 4.29 14.57
C SER A 92 13.53 3.39 14.99
N VAL A 93 13.73 2.07 14.89
CA VAL A 93 12.75 1.07 15.34
C VAL A 93 12.40 1.27 16.82
N SER A 94 13.40 1.47 17.67
CA SER A 94 13.23 1.72 19.10
C SER A 94 12.44 3.01 19.39
N LYS A 95 12.67 4.06 18.59
CA LYS A 95 11.94 5.33 18.70
C LYS A 95 10.48 5.18 18.29
N ILE A 96 10.19 4.43 17.22
CA ILE A 96 8.81 4.12 16.81
C ILE A 96 8.09 3.31 17.90
N ARG A 97 8.79 2.34 18.51
CA ARG A 97 8.25 1.48 19.57
C ARG A 97 7.78 2.29 20.78
N SER A 98 8.60 3.25 21.23
CA SER A 98 8.33 4.07 22.41
C SER A 98 7.32 5.20 22.17
N MET A 99 7.10 5.63 20.92
CA MET A 99 6.15 6.69 20.59
C MET A 99 4.70 6.34 20.98
N ALA A 100 4.00 7.32 21.55
CA ALA A 100 2.55 7.29 21.67
C ALA A 100 1.89 7.46 20.29
N LEU A 101 0.62 7.04 20.14
CA LEU A 101 -0.10 7.13 18.86
C LEU A 101 -0.12 8.55 18.29
N LYS A 102 -0.28 9.56 19.14
CA LYS A 102 -0.26 10.96 18.72
C LYS A 102 1.11 11.38 18.18
N GLU A 103 2.17 11.07 18.92
CA GLU A 103 3.55 11.36 18.52
C GLU A 103 3.93 10.67 17.22
N LEU A 104 3.47 9.43 17.02
CA LEU A 104 3.70 8.68 15.79
C LEU A 104 2.97 9.34 14.60
N LYS A 105 1.73 9.81 14.77
CA LYS A 105 0.98 10.56 13.75
C LYS A 105 1.62 11.91 13.43
N ASP A 106 2.14 12.60 14.44
CA ASP A 106 2.84 13.88 14.29
C ASP A 106 4.17 13.67 13.56
N CYS A 107 4.93 12.62 13.92
CA CYS A 107 6.17 12.22 13.25
C CYS A 107 5.92 11.89 11.76
N ARG A 108 4.88 11.11 11.46
CA ARG A 108 4.45 10.81 10.10
C ARG A 108 4.11 12.07 9.31
N SER A 109 3.38 13.01 9.91
CA SER A 109 2.92 14.22 9.22
C SER A 109 4.05 15.21 8.94
N ASN A 110 5.10 15.20 9.76
CA ASN A 110 6.24 16.12 9.68
C ASN A 110 7.48 15.50 9.01
N MET A 111 7.32 14.44 8.23
CA MET A 111 8.44 13.64 7.72
C MET A 111 9.30 14.33 6.65
N GLY A 112 8.88 15.52 6.19
CA GLY A 112 9.70 16.42 5.35
C GLY A 112 10.37 15.75 4.16
N ASP A 113 11.56 16.24 3.83
CA ASP A 113 12.49 15.60 2.91
C ASP A 113 13.40 14.63 3.67
N LEU A 114 13.63 13.46 3.07
CA LEU A 114 14.53 12.46 3.63
C LEU A 114 15.97 12.75 3.22
N THR A 115 16.88 12.66 4.18
CA THR A 115 18.32 12.72 3.93
C THR A 115 18.99 11.47 4.44
N TYR A 116 19.94 10.96 3.66
CA TYR A 116 20.66 9.72 3.94
C TYR A 116 22.07 10.03 4.45
N LYS A 117 22.65 9.10 5.22
CA LYS A 117 23.99 9.25 5.82
C LYS A 117 25.08 9.48 4.78
N SER A 118 24.99 8.81 3.64
CA SER A 118 25.85 9.04 2.47
C SER A 118 25.16 8.56 1.19
N PRO A 119 25.65 8.92 -0.01
CA PRO A 119 25.14 8.37 -1.27
C PRO A 119 25.16 6.84 -1.29
N LEU A 120 26.21 6.22 -0.76
CA LEU A 120 26.32 4.77 -0.66
C LEU A 120 25.21 4.15 0.21
N HIS A 121 24.79 4.83 1.28
CA HIS A 121 23.67 4.35 2.10
C HIS A 121 22.34 4.40 1.33
N LEU A 122 22.11 5.47 0.58
CA LEU A 122 20.94 5.57 -0.30
C LEU A 122 20.97 4.50 -1.40
N GLU A 123 22.15 4.24 -2.00
CA GLU A 123 22.33 3.17 -2.97
C GLU A 123 21.94 1.80 -2.39
N LYS A 124 22.37 1.47 -1.17
CA LYS A 124 21.98 0.23 -0.50
C LYS A 124 20.46 0.10 -0.38
N VAL A 125 19.78 1.18 0.00
CA VAL A 125 18.31 1.20 0.08
C VAL A 125 17.67 0.95 -1.29
N ILE A 126 18.20 1.57 -2.35
CA ILE A 126 17.73 1.37 -3.72
C ILE A 126 17.90 -0.09 -4.14
N GLN A 127 19.03 -0.73 -3.82
CA GLN A 127 19.25 -2.14 -4.13
C GLN A 127 18.26 -3.06 -3.38
N GLU A 128 17.87 -2.72 -2.15
CA GLU A 128 16.82 -3.47 -1.45
C GLU A 128 15.44 -3.33 -2.12
N TYR A 129 15.14 -2.21 -2.79
CA TYR A 129 13.93 -2.12 -3.64
C TYR A 129 14.00 -3.08 -4.83
N VAL A 130 15.17 -3.20 -5.46
CA VAL A 130 15.39 -4.12 -6.59
C VAL A 130 15.20 -5.56 -6.13
N LYS A 131 15.80 -5.96 -5.00
CA LYS A 131 15.62 -7.30 -4.41
C LYS A 131 14.16 -7.60 -4.06
N ALA A 132 13.40 -6.59 -3.63
CA ALA A 132 11.99 -6.73 -3.30
C ALA A 132 11.04 -6.64 -4.51
N LYS A 133 11.54 -6.70 -5.76
CA LYS A 133 10.74 -6.62 -7.00
C LYS A 133 9.52 -7.54 -6.99
N ASP A 134 9.70 -8.80 -6.60
CA ASP A 134 8.64 -9.80 -6.60
C ASP A 134 7.50 -9.45 -5.64
N VAL A 135 7.81 -8.75 -4.53
CA VAL A 135 6.80 -8.25 -3.59
C VAL A 135 5.94 -7.17 -4.23
N PHE A 136 6.56 -6.22 -4.93
CA PHE A 136 5.83 -5.16 -5.63
C PHE A 136 5.01 -5.72 -6.81
N GLN A 137 5.53 -6.72 -7.52
CA GLN A 137 4.79 -7.43 -8.56
C GLN A 137 3.59 -8.19 -7.99
N PHE A 138 3.76 -8.85 -6.84
CA PHE A 138 2.67 -9.50 -6.12
C PHE A 138 1.56 -8.48 -5.76
N PHE A 139 1.92 -7.32 -5.20
CA PHE A 139 0.95 -6.27 -4.90
C PHE A 139 0.25 -5.72 -6.14
N LEU A 140 0.96 -5.59 -7.27
CA LEU A 140 0.36 -5.17 -8.54
C LEU A 140 -0.70 -6.18 -9.00
N ASN A 141 -0.35 -7.47 -9.02
CA ASN A 141 -1.27 -8.54 -9.42
C ASN A 141 -2.50 -8.58 -8.51
N TRP A 142 -2.28 -8.46 -7.20
CA TRP A 142 -3.35 -8.40 -6.20
C TRP A 142 -4.26 -7.17 -6.41
N ALA A 143 -3.69 -5.99 -6.68
CA ALA A 143 -4.45 -4.78 -6.95
C ALA A 143 -5.32 -4.88 -8.22
N ILE A 144 -4.81 -5.55 -9.26
CA ILE A 144 -5.56 -5.83 -10.50
C ILE A 144 -6.74 -6.76 -10.20
N GLU A 145 -6.49 -7.88 -9.50
CA GLU A 145 -7.52 -8.87 -9.16
C GLU A 145 -8.65 -8.25 -8.33
N HIS A 146 -8.31 -7.39 -7.37
CA HIS A 146 -9.27 -6.77 -6.46
C HIS A 146 -9.79 -5.39 -6.89
N LYS A 147 -9.31 -4.86 -8.03
CA LYS A 147 -9.66 -3.54 -8.60
C LYS A 147 -9.40 -2.37 -7.66
N ILE A 148 -8.19 -2.30 -7.09
CA ILE A 148 -7.78 -1.22 -6.17
C ILE A 148 -6.81 -0.29 -6.92
N GLU A 149 -7.37 0.70 -7.61
CA GLU A 149 -6.66 1.64 -8.49
C GLU A 149 -5.50 2.36 -7.78
N ALA A 150 -5.69 2.79 -6.53
CA ALA A 150 -4.66 3.50 -5.79
C ALA A 150 -3.39 2.65 -5.55
N ILE A 151 -3.53 1.33 -5.35
CA ILE A 151 -2.36 0.44 -5.20
C ILE A 151 -1.75 0.18 -6.58
N PHE A 152 -2.58 0.04 -7.61
CA PHE A 152 -2.13 -0.18 -8.98
C PHE A 152 -1.18 0.91 -9.48
N GLU A 153 -1.53 2.19 -9.31
CA GLU A 153 -0.69 3.32 -9.71
C GLU A 153 0.64 3.37 -8.93
N ASP A 154 0.59 3.20 -7.61
CA ASP A 154 1.78 3.17 -6.74
C ASP A 154 2.75 2.06 -7.18
N MET A 155 2.23 0.86 -7.49
CA MET A 155 3.05 -0.29 -7.88
C MET A 155 3.67 -0.14 -9.26
N ILE A 156 2.95 0.40 -10.25
CA ILE A 156 3.52 0.69 -11.57
C ILE A 156 4.70 1.65 -11.43
N TYR A 157 4.54 2.70 -10.63
CA TYR A 157 5.60 3.69 -10.43
C TYR A 157 6.87 3.08 -9.82
N ILE A 158 6.72 2.23 -8.80
CA ILE A 158 7.83 1.54 -8.15
C ILE A 158 8.47 0.50 -9.09
N LEU A 159 7.69 -0.28 -9.82
CA LEU A 159 8.22 -1.28 -10.75
C LEU A 159 8.97 -0.63 -11.92
N HIS A 160 8.49 0.50 -12.43
CA HIS A 160 9.23 1.30 -13.40
C HIS A 160 10.54 1.85 -12.83
N PHE A 161 10.55 2.28 -11.56
CA PHE A 161 11.79 2.69 -10.90
C PHE A 161 12.79 1.54 -10.80
N ILE A 162 12.34 0.37 -10.34
CA ILE A 162 13.17 -0.83 -10.25
C ILE A 162 13.75 -1.18 -11.61
N GLN A 163 12.94 -1.14 -12.67
CA GLN A 163 13.41 -1.42 -14.02
C GLN A 163 14.50 -0.45 -14.49
N ASP A 164 14.37 0.85 -14.18
CA ASP A 164 15.40 1.85 -14.51
C ASP A 164 16.73 1.54 -13.79
N VAL A 165 16.66 1.15 -12.51
CA VAL A 165 17.84 0.77 -11.71
C VAL A 165 18.48 -0.50 -12.24
N THR A 166 17.68 -1.53 -12.51
CA THR A 166 18.15 -2.81 -13.06
C THR A 166 18.85 -2.61 -14.39
N LEU A 167 18.24 -1.86 -15.32
CA LEU A 167 18.83 -1.57 -16.63
C LEU A 167 20.16 -0.80 -16.51
N PHE A 168 20.25 0.15 -15.58
CA PHE A 168 21.49 0.87 -15.34
C PHE A 168 22.60 -0.04 -14.81
N ASN A 169 22.28 -0.89 -13.83
CA ASN A 169 23.24 -1.81 -13.21
C ASN A 169 23.75 -2.86 -14.21
N GLU A 170 22.89 -3.38 -15.09
CA GLU A 170 23.28 -4.31 -16.16
C GLU A 170 24.28 -3.68 -17.15
N GLN A 171 24.20 -2.36 -17.34
CA GLN A 171 25.06 -1.62 -18.28
C GLN A 171 26.31 -1.02 -17.63
N ASN A 172 26.35 -0.90 -16.30
CA ASN A 172 27.40 -0.21 -15.54
C ASN A 172 27.70 -0.96 -14.24
N LEU A 173 28.64 -1.92 -14.32
CA LEU A 173 29.00 -2.77 -13.17
C LEU A 173 29.85 -2.06 -12.10
N ASP A 174 30.49 -0.94 -12.46
CA ASP A 174 31.46 -0.22 -11.63
C ASP A 174 30.94 1.12 -11.08
N LYS A 175 29.71 1.51 -11.42
CA LYS A 175 29.12 2.79 -11.04
C LYS A 175 27.86 2.60 -10.18
N LEU A 176 27.67 3.51 -9.23
CA LEU A 176 26.45 3.54 -8.43
C LEU A 176 25.34 4.27 -9.19
N PHE A 177 24.12 3.74 -9.12
CA PHE A 177 22.96 4.37 -9.74
C PHE A 177 22.73 5.78 -9.19
N ILE A 178 22.97 6.00 -7.90
CA ILE A 178 22.77 7.31 -7.27
C ILE A 178 23.68 8.41 -7.85
N ASP A 179 24.86 8.07 -8.34
CA ASP A 179 25.76 9.06 -8.94
C ASP A 179 25.26 9.48 -10.33
N GLU A 180 24.69 8.54 -11.08
CA GLU A 180 23.99 8.84 -12.33
C GLU A 180 22.71 9.64 -12.06
N ALA A 181 21.93 9.28 -11.04
CA ALA A 181 20.72 10.01 -10.68
C ALA A 181 21.00 11.48 -10.35
N LYS A 182 22.10 11.80 -9.65
CA LYS A 182 22.50 13.18 -9.36
C LYS A 182 22.76 14.02 -10.62
N SER A 183 23.23 13.40 -11.71
CA SER A 183 23.47 14.10 -12.97
C SER A 183 22.20 14.35 -13.78
N LYS A 184 21.09 13.67 -13.42
CA LYS A 184 19.79 13.71 -14.11
C LYS A 184 18.66 14.11 -13.15
N PRO A 185 18.22 15.39 -13.14
CA PRO A 185 17.25 15.90 -12.17
C PRO A 185 15.96 15.08 -12.03
N GLU A 186 15.39 14.59 -13.13
CA GLU A 186 14.17 13.75 -13.12
C GLU A 186 14.41 12.40 -12.44
N LEU A 187 15.59 11.79 -12.64
CA LEU A 187 15.94 10.50 -12.04
C LEU A 187 16.19 10.65 -10.54
N LEU A 188 16.84 11.73 -10.11
CA LEU A 188 16.99 12.06 -8.69
C LEU A 188 15.63 12.31 -8.03
N LYS A 189 14.75 13.05 -8.69
CA LYS A 189 13.39 13.31 -8.19
C LYS A 189 12.59 12.01 -8.04
N LYS A 190 12.65 11.12 -9.04
CA LYS A 190 12.01 9.80 -8.98
C LYS A 190 12.55 8.96 -7.82
N THR A 191 13.87 8.90 -7.68
CA THR A 191 14.55 8.19 -6.59
C THR A 191 14.10 8.69 -5.22
N SER A 192 14.16 10.02 -5.01
CA SER A 192 13.71 10.65 -3.76
C SER A 192 12.23 10.38 -3.49
N SER A 193 11.38 10.40 -4.53
CA SER A 193 9.95 10.14 -4.40
C SER A 193 9.65 8.69 -3.98
N VAL A 194 10.24 7.69 -4.65
CA VAL A 194 10.03 6.27 -4.32
C VAL A 194 10.44 5.98 -2.88
N VAL A 195 11.65 6.41 -2.52
CA VAL A 195 12.21 6.13 -1.21
C VAL A 195 11.43 6.86 -0.11
N ARG A 196 11.04 8.12 -0.34
CA ARG A 196 10.19 8.89 0.59
C ARG A 196 8.82 8.26 0.77
N ASN A 197 8.17 7.88 -0.32
CA ASN A 197 6.85 7.26 -0.27
C ASN A 197 6.92 5.92 0.46
N GLY A 198 7.98 5.14 0.30
CA GLY A 198 8.19 3.91 1.06
C GLY A 198 8.19 4.14 2.58
N VAL A 199 8.97 5.10 3.06
CA VAL A 199 9.03 5.42 4.51
C VAL A 199 7.68 5.93 5.01
N ILE A 200 6.98 6.78 4.24
CA ILE A 200 5.64 7.26 4.60
C ILE A 200 4.65 6.10 4.72
N LYS A 201 4.62 5.18 3.75
CA LYS A 201 3.71 4.02 3.78
C LYS A 201 4.03 3.06 4.92
N PHE A 202 5.32 2.89 5.24
CA PHE A 202 5.74 2.15 6.44
C PHE A 202 5.19 2.80 7.71
N MET A 203 5.31 4.12 7.83
CA MET A 203 4.84 4.86 9.00
C MET A 203 3.31 4.91 9.09
N ASP A 204 2.61 4.98 7.95
CA ASP A 204 1.16 4.78 7.88
C ASP A 204 0.77 3.42 8.45
N TYR A 205 1.52 2.37 8.12
CA TYR A 205 1.30 1.03 8.64
C TYR A 205 1.62 0.92 10.15
N MET A 206 2.68 1.57 10.62
CA MET A 206 2.98 1.64 12.06
C MET A 206 1.85 2.34 12.84
N VAL A 207 1.28 3.41 12.29
CA VAL A 207 0.10 4.10 12.86
C VAL A 207 -1.12 3.18 12.84
N GLU A 208 -1.36 2.47 11.73
CA GLU A 208 -2.46 1.50 11.60
C GLU A 208 -2.38 0.41 12.67
N LEU A 209 -1.20 -0.17 12.88
CA LEU A 209 -0.97 -1.18 13.91
C LEU A 209 -1.07 -0.62 15.33
N LYS A 210 -0.45 0.53 15.63
CA LYS A 210 -0.53 1.16 16.97
C LYS A 210 -1.98 1.44 17.36
N GLN A 211 -2.85 1.73 16.39
CA GLN A 211 -4.26 2.02 16.61
C GLN A 211 -5.13 0.75 16.73
N ASN A 212 -4.85 -0.29 15.94
CA ASN A 212 -5.76 -1.43 15.79
C ASN A 212 -5.23 -2.75 16.38
N ASP A 213 -3.91 -2.95 16.40
CA ASP A 213 -3.24 -4.17 16.89
C ASP A 213 -1.85 -3.85 17.48
N PRO A 214 -1.79 -3.31 18.71
CA PRO A 214 -0.52 -2.93 19.34
C PRO A 214 0.40 -4.13 19.62
N THR A 215 -0.15 -5.33 19.79
CA THR A 215 0.62 -6.55 20.02
C THR A 215 1.36 -6.97 18.76
N LEU A 216 0.69 -6.93 17.59
CA LEU A 216 1.35 -7.19 16.32
C LEU A 216 2.44 -6.15 16.02
N LEU A 217 2.19 -4.87 16.35
CA LEU A 217 3.22 -3.84 16.24
C LEU A 217 4.47 -4.20 17.06
N ASP A 218 4.29 -4.58 18.32
CA ASP A 218 5.41 -4.89 19.21
C ASP A 218 6.23 -6.10 18.71
N ASN A 219 5.54 -7.13 18.20
CA ASN A 219 6.18 -8.29 17.57
C ASN A 219 6.97 -7.89 16.31
N LEU A 220 6.38 -7.09 15.43
CA LEU A 220 7.04 -6.61 14.20
C LEU A 220 8.28 -5.79 14.53
N LEU A 221 8.17 -4.83 15.45
CA LEU A 221 9.30 -3.98 15.83
C LEU A 221 10.40 -4.79 16.54
N SER A 222 10.05 -5.81 17.33
CA SER A 222 11.03 -6.72 17.92
C SER A 222 11.81 -7.49 16.86
N ASP A 223 11.14 -8.01 15.82
CA ASP A 223 11.81 -8.71 14.71
C ASP A 223 12.75 -7.76 13.93
N TYR A 224 12.36 -6.49 13.79
CA TYR A 224 13.18 -5.46 13.15
C TYR A 224 14.40 -5.09 14.00
N GLU A 225 14.27 -5.02 15.33
CA GLU A 225 15.40 -4.78 16.24
C GLU A 225 16.43 -5.92 16.16
N ILE A 226 15.97 -7.17 16.11
CA ILE A 226 16.83 -8.35 15.91
C ILE A 226 17.56 -8.23 14.56
N SER A 227 16.85 -7.98 13.47
CA SER A 227 17.47 -7.86 12.14
C SER A 227 18.43 -6.67 12.03
N SER A 228 18.12 -5.55 12.67
CA SER A 228 19.01 -4.38 12.75
C SER A 228 20.35 -4.71 13.41
N SER A 229 20.31 -5.48 14.50
CA SER A 229 21.54 -5.89 15.21
C SER A 229 22.46 -6.78 14.35
N ILE A 230 21.88 -7.60 13.48
CA ILE A 230 22.62 -8.49 12.57
C ILE A 230 23.27 -7.66 11.43
N LEU A 231 22.51 -6.77 10.80
CA LEU A 231 22.99 -5.92 9.70
C LEU A 231 24.11 -4.95 10.12
N HIS A 232 24.07 -4.47 11.37
CA HIS A 232 25.14 -3.65 11.93
C HIS A 232 26.45 -4.42 12.13
N ALA A 233 26.40 -5.74 12.35
CA ALA A 233 27.60 -6.56 12.48
C ALA A 233 28.33 -6.75 11.14
N GLU A 234 27.61 -6.78 10.02
CA GLU A 234 28.21 -6.87 8.67
C GLU A 234 28.88 -5.56 8.22
N HIS A 235 28.43 -4.40 8.72
CA HIS A 235 28.97 -3.09 8.36
C HIS A 235 30.36 -2.78 8.95
N ILE A 236 30.93 -3.66 9.79
CA ILE A 236 32.33 -3.54 10.25
C ILE A 236 33.32 -4.07 9.17
N GLY A 237 32.83 -4.74 8.12
CA GLY A 237 33.63 -5.27 7.02
C GLY A 237 33.43 -4.52 5.70
N ASP A 238 33.81 -3.23 5.63
CA ASP A 238 33.57 -2.33 4.48
C ASP A 238 34.42 -2.64 3.21
N LYS A 239 34.79 -3.92 2.97
CA LYS A 239 35.49 -4.39 1.76
C LYS A 239 34.65 -5.28 0.84
N HIS A 240 33.44 -5.70 1.24
CA HIS A 240 32.70 -6.73 0.51
C HIS A 240 31.68 -6.22 -0.53
N LEU A 241 31.32 -4.93 -0.54
CA LEU A 241 30.22 -4.46 -1.40
C LEU A 241 30.52 -4.49 -2.91
N VAL A 242 31.77 -4.31 -3.32
CA VAL A 242 32.16 -4.46 -4.74
C VAL A 242 32.05 -5.93 -5.19
N SER A 243 32.22 -6.89 -4.26
CA SER A 243 32.14 -8.31 -4.57
C SER A 243 30.70 -8.85 -4.64
N CYS A 244 29.76 -8.30 -3.85
CA CYS A 244 28.38 -8.81 -3.83
C CYS A 244 27.57 -8.40 -5.06
N ILE A 245 27.82 -7.19 -5.60
CA ILE A 245 27.22 -6.76 -6.88
C ILE A 245 27.70 -7.67 -8.04
N SER A 246 28.89 -8.27 -7.89
CA SER A 246 29.48 -9.16 -8.90
C SER A 246 28.97 -10.61 -8.85
N LEU A 247 28.26 -11.03 -7.79
CA LEU A 247 27.89 -12.44 -7.57
C LEU A 247 26.41 -12.76 -7.82
N GLU A 248 25.52 -11.76 -7.87
CA GLU A 248 24.08 -11.96 -8.12
C GLU A 248 23.69 -11.80 -9.61
N ALA A 249 24.67 -11.63 -10.52
CA ALA A 249 24.46 -11.47 -11.97
C ALA A 249 24.61 -12.78 -12.79
N HIS A 250 24.46 -13.95 -12.17
CA HIS A 250 24.53 -15.26 -12.82
C HIS A 250 23.33 -16.14 -12.52
#